data_AF-U7QJR5-F1
#
_entry.id   AF-U7QJR5-F1
#
_cell.length_a   1.000
_cell.length_b   1.000
_cell.length_c   1.000
_cell.angle_alpha   90.00
_cell.angle_beta   90.00
_cell.angle_gamma   90.00
#
_symmetry.space_group_name_H-M   'P 1'
#
loop_
_entity.id
_entity.type
_entity.pdbx_description
1 polymer ?
#
loop_
_entity_poly.entity_id
_entity_poly.type
_entity_poly.pdbx_seq_one_letter_code
_entity_poly.pdbx_strand_id
1 'polypeptide(L)'
;MTTLNFDENTYLQQHSDVADAVADGRLGSGFEHWVKFGFNEGRIPQIAFKENFYLDFNPDVTEAVTNGNFATGFEHYALFGASENRASVGSETREGSQLQ
;
A
#
# COMPACT_ATOMS: atom_id res chain seq x y z
N MET A 1 -2.71 -5.54 -14.86
CA MET A 1 -3.43 -5.09 -13.64
C MET A 1 -2.73 -5.74 -12.46
N THR A 2 -1.95 -5.00 -11.66
CA THR A 2 -1.24 -5.59 -10.52
C THR A 2 -1.77 -4.96 -9.24
N THR A 3 -2.51 -5.74 -8.47
CA THR A 3 -3.22 -5.29 -7.27
C THR A 3 -2.33 -5.52 -6.06
N LEU A 4 -2.22 -4.52 -5.19
CA LEU A 4 -1.89 -4.74 -3.78
C LEU A 4 -2.71 -5.91 -3.25
N ASN A 5 -2.07 -6.94 -2.69
CA ASN A 5 -2.81 -7.96 -1.95
C ASN A 5 -3.11 -7.43 -0.55
N PHE A 6 -3.99 -6.42 -0.48
CA PHE A 6 -4.67 -6.06 0.75
C PHE A 6 -5.87 -6.98 0.90
N ASP A 7 -5.87 -7.78 1.97
CA ASP A 7 -7.02 -8.61 2.29
C ASP A 7 -8.05 -7.79 3.08
N GLU A 8 -8.95 -7.18 2.32
CA GLU A 8 -10.08 -6.40 2.82
C GLU A 8 -10.90 -7.17 3.85
N ASN A 9 -11.23 -8.43 3.56
CA ASN A 9 -12.06 -9.23 4.47
C ASN A 9 -11.35 -9.48 5.80
N THR A 10 -10.07 -9.84 5.74
CA THR A 10 -9.26 -10.07 6.94
C THR A 10 -9.13 -8.77 7.76
N TYR A 11 -8.93 -7.63 7.10
CA TYR A 11 -8.81 -6.33 7.77
C TYR A 11 -10.13 -5.92 8.45
N LEU A 12 -11.27 -6.03 7.75
CA LEU A 12 -12.58 -5.69 8.31
C LEU A 12 -12.99 -6.65 9.44
N GLN A 13 -12.61 -7.93 9.38
CA GLN A 13 -12.85 -8.88 10.48
C GLN A 13 -12.07 -8.53 11.76
N GLN A 14 -10.88 -7.96 11.62
CA GLN A 14 -10.03 -7.55 12.75
C GLN A 14 -10.41 -6.17 13.29
N HIS A 15 -11.11 -5.36 12.50
CA HIS A 15 -11.44 -3.97 12.80
C HIS A 15 -12.92 -3.71 12.55
N SER A 16 -13.77 -4.15 13.49
CA SER A 16 -15.23 -4.02 13.38
C SER A 16 -15.71 -2.57 13.27
N ASP A 17 -15.00 -1.63 13.90
CA ASP A 17 -15.23 -0.19 13.76
C ASP A 17 -15.08 0.30 12.31
N VAL A 18 -14.12 -0.27 11.59
CA VAL A 18 -13.90 0.02 10.17
C VAL A 18 -14.94 -0.68 9.31
N ALA A 19 -15.29 -1.93 9.64
CA ALA A 19 -16.35 -2.67 8.93
C ALA A 19 -17.68 -1.93 8.98
N ASP A 20 -18.06 -1.38 10.15
CA ASP A 20 -19.26 -0.57 10.31
C ASP A 20 -19.17 0.72 9.50
N ALA A 21 -18.02 1.40 9.50
CA ALA A 21 -17.83 2.62 8.72
C ALA A 21 -17.89 2.38 7.19
N VAL A 22 -17.41 1.23 6.71
CA VAL A 22 -17.51 0.82 5.31
C VAL A 22 -18.95 0.43 4.97
N ALA A 23 -19.63 -0.34 5.83
CA ALA A 23 -21.03 -0.72 5.65
C ALA A 23 -21.98 0.48 5.62
N ASP A 24 -21.69 1.51 6.43
CA ASP A 24 -22.42 2.78 6.47
C ASP A 24 -22.06 3.72 5.29
N GLY A 25 -21.12 3.33 4.42
CA GLY A 25 -20.66 4.13 3.28
C GLY A 25 -19.87 5.39 3.67
N ARG A 26 -19.40 5.49 4.92
CA ARG A 26 -18.52 6.58 5.36
C ARG A 26 -17.08 6.40 4.85
N LEU A 27 -16.70 5.16 4.56
CA LEU A 27 -15.43 4.78 3.94
C LEU A 27 -15.74 3.88 2.73
N GLY A 28 -14.99 4.03 1.65
CA GLY A 28 -15.11 3.21 0.45
C GLY A 28 -14.50 1.83 0.62
N SER A 29 -13.56 1.66 1.55
CA SER A 29 -12.96 0.36 1.92
C SER A 29 -12.16 0.43 3.22
N GLY A 30 -11.85 -0.73 3.80
CA GLY A 30 -10.88 -0.91 4.86
C GLY A 30 -9.46 -0.55 4.40
N PHE A 31 -9.15 -0.71 3.11
CA PHE A 31 -7.92 -0.15 2.54
C PHE A 31 -7.87 1.37 2.65
N GLU A 32 -8.97 2.06 2.30
CA GLU A 32 -9.06 3.51 2.46
C GLU A 32 -8.89 3.94 3.93
N HIS A 33 -9.51 3.19 4.86
CA HIS A 33 -9.29 3.41 6.29
C HIS A 33 -7.81 3.29 6.66
N TRP A 34 -7.18 2.20 6.24
CA TRP A 34 -5.81 1.91 6.61
C TRP A 34 -4.85 3.00 6.14
N VAL A 35 -4.98 3.43 4.88
CA VAL A 35 -4.17 4.50 4.30
C VAL A 35 -4.36 5.83 5.04
N LYS A 36 -5.62 6.19 5.37
CA LYS A 36 -5.93 7.50 5.99
C LYS A 36 -5.67 7.55 7.49
N PHE A 37 -5.93 6.47 8.20
CA PHE A 37 -5.96 6.43 9.66
C PHE A 37 -5.14 5.26 10.21
N GLY A 38 -5.37 4.05 9.69
CA GLY A 38 -4.81 2.83 10.26
C GLY A 38 -3.28 2.83 10.36
N PHE A 39 -2.55 3.40 9.39
CA PHE A 39 -1.10 3.54 9.47
C PHE A 39 -0.66 4.39 10.67
N ASN A 40 -1.27 5.55 10.86
CA ASN A 40 -0.95 6.47 11.96
C ASN A 40 -1.46 5.95 13.32
N GLU A 41 -2.49 5.11 13.32
CA GLU A 41 -2.97 4.39 14.50
C GLU A 41 -2.12 3.16 14.86
N GLY A 42 -1.11 2.82 14.05
CA GLY A 42 -0.29 1.62 14.25
C GLY A 42 -1.00 0.30 13.93
N ARG A 43 -2.12 0.34 13.20
CA ARG A 43 -2.82 -0.86 12.71
C ARG A 43 -2.01 -1.45 11.55
N ILE A 44 -1.60 -2.70 11.71
CA ILE A 44 -0.80 -3.42 10.71
C ILE A 44 -1.74 -4.29 9.87
N PRO A 45 -1.95 -3.97 8.58
CA PRO A 45 -2.70 -4.84 7.70
C PRO A 45 -1.80 -5.97 7.23
N GLN A 46 -2.41 -7.10 6.87
CA GLN A 46 -1.70 -8.14 6.15
C GLN A 46 -1.56 -7.73 4.68
N ILE A 47 -0.57 -6.88 4.40
CA ILE A 47 -0.17 -6.54 3.04
C ILE A 47 1.12 -7.25 2.67
N ALA A 48 1.11 -7.87 1.49
CA ALA A 48 2.35 -8.27 0.84
C ALA A 48 3.06 -7.01 0.35
N PHE A 49 3.91 -6.41 1.18
CA PHE A 49 4.79 -5.31 0.83
C PHE A 49 6.24 -5.76 0.93
N LYS A 50 7.06 -5.45 -0.09
CA LYS A 50 8.49 -5.74 -0.07
C LYS A 50 9.26 -4.43 -0.15
N GLU A 51 9.77 -3.97 0.99
CA GLU A 51 10.46 -2.68 1.09
C GLU A 51 11.63 -2.56 0.12
N ASN A 52 12.51 -3.55 0.07
CA ASN A 52 13.64 -3.53 -0.88
C ASN A 52 13.17 -3.42 -2.33
N PHE A 53 12.10 -4.11 -2.71
CA PHE A 53 11.54 -3.99 -4.05
C PHE A 53 11.00 -2.57 -4.30
N TYR A 54 10.28 -2.01 -3.32
CA TYR A 54 9.72 -0.67 -3.44
C TYR A 54 10.82 0.39 -3.59
N LEU A 55 11.88 0.29 -2.80
CA LEU A 55 13.03 1.20 -2.85
C LEU A 55 13.81 1.06 -4.17
N ASP A 56 14.03 -0.18 -4.64
CA ASP A 56 14.72 -0.45 -5.91
C ASP A 56 13.98 0.15 -7.12
N PHE A 57 12.65 0.18 -7.09
CA PHE A 57 11.82 0.68 -8.19
C PHE A 57 11.40 2.15 -8.05
N ASN A 58 11.62 2.76 -6.89
CA ASN A 58 11.28 4.16 -6.62
C ASN A 58 12.53 4.87 -6.04
N PRO A 59 13.51 5.25 -6.89
CA PRO A 59 14.77 5.83 -6.44
C PRO A 59 14.58 7.18 -5.74
N ASP A 60 13.54 7.93 -6.08
CA ASP A 60 13.11 9.15 -5.37
C ASP A 60 12.72 8.84 -3.92
N VAL A 61 12.07 7.71 -3.68
CA VAL A 61 11.74 7.24 -2.34
C VAL A 61 12.98 6.76 -1.61
N THR A 62 13.89 6.04 -2.28
CA THR A 62 15.17 5.65 -1.70
C THR A 62 15.98 6.84 -1.21
N GLU A 63 16.05 7.91 -2.01
CA GLU A 63 16.70 9.16 -1.62
C GLU A 63 15.98 9.79 -0.42
N ALA A 64 14.65 9.85 -0.44
CA ALA A 64 13.86 10.42 0.65
C ALA A 64 14.03 9.64 1.97
N VAL A 65 14.13 8.32 1.91
CA VAL A 65 14.43 7.47 3.09
C VAL A 65 15.86 7.69 3.57
N THR A 66 16.83 7.72 2.65
CA THR A 66 18.24 7.95 2.99
C THR A 66 18.47 9.31 3.65
N ASN A 67 17.74 10.33 3.22
CA ASN A 67 17.79 11.68 3.78
C ASN A 67 17.00 11.82 5.10
N GLY A 68 16.31 10.78 5.55
CA GLY A 68 15.51 10.78 6.77
C GLY A 68 14.17 11.51 6.65
N ASN A 69 13.71 11.82 5.43
CA ASN A 69 12.38 12.38 5.19
C ASN A 69 11.28 11.34 5.47
N PHE A 70 11.62 10.06 5.29
CA PHE A 70 10.82 8.91 5.69
C PHE A 70 11.69 7.93 6.45
N ALA A 71 11.16 7.30 7.48
CA ALA A 71 11.81 6.25 8.24
C ALA A 71 11.98 4.97 7.42
N THR A 72 11.04 4.68 6.51
CA THR A 72 11.01 3.47 5.68
C THR A 72 10.37 3.73 4.32
N GLY A 73 10.69 2.89 3.33
CA GLY A 73 9.95 2.87 2.06
C GLY A 73 8.47 2.51 2.27
N PHE A 74 8.18 1.71 3.30
CA PHE A 74 6.82 1.41 3.71
C PHE A 74 6.03 2.65 4.15
N GLU A 75 6.65 3.52 4.94
CA GLU A 75 6.02 4.76 5.38
C GLU A 75 5.69 5.67 4.18
N HIS A 76 6.63 5.86 3.25
CA HIS A 76 6.34 6.58 2.02
C HIS A 76 5.18 5.93 1.26
N TYR A 77 5.19 4.59 1.14
CA TYR A 77 4.14 3.87 0.45
C TYR A 77 2.75 4.08 1.08
N ALA A 78 2.67 3.99 2.40
CA ALA A 78 1.43 4.15 3.15
C ALA A 78 0.88 5.58 3.03
N LEU A 79 1.76 6.59 3.08
CA LEU A 79 1.35 8.00 3.05
C LEU A 79 1.08 8.51 1.63
N PHE A 80 1.87 8.08 0.65
CA PHE A 80 1.87 8.64 -0.70
C PHE A 80 1.78 7.55 -1.77
N GLY A 81 2.61 6.50 -1.68
CA GLY A 81 2.80 5.55 -2.77
C GLY A 81 1.54 4.78 -3.20
N ALA A 82 0.64 4.48 -2.27
CA ALA A 82 -0.67 3.89 -2.59
C ALA A 82 -1.53 4.83 -3.44
N SER A 83 -1.57 6.11 -3.10
CA SER A 83 -2.33 7.14 -3.85
C SER A 83 -1.69 7.47 -5.21
N GLU A 84 -0.36 7.32 -5.30
CA GLU A 84 0.41 7.54 -6.53
C GLU A 84 0.43 6.32 -7.47
N ASN A 85 -0.20 5.20 -7.11
CA ASN A 85 -0.15 3.93 -7.86
C ASN A 85 1.29 3.39 -8.09
N ARG A 86 2.17 3.59 -7.10
CA ARG A 86 3.58 3.17 -7.19
C ARG A 86 3.73 1.66 -7.03
N ALA A 87 4.66 1.07 -7.79
CA ALA A 87 4.91 -0.37 -7.77
C ALA A 87 5.59 -0.79 -6.46
N SER A 88 4.89 -1.56 -5.62
CA SER A 88 5.30 -1.95 -4.26
C SER A 88 5.59 -3.43 -4.05
N VAL A 89 5.43 -4.23 -5.10
CA VAL A 89 5.82 -5.65 -5.16
C VAL A 89 6.28 -6.02 -6.57
N GLY A 90 7.18 -7.00 -6.65
CA GLY A 90 7.65 -7.57 -7.91
C GLY A 90 6.55 -8.15 -8.76
N SER A 91 6.05 -7.36 -9.70
CA SER A 91 5.47 -7.86 -10.93
C SER A 91 6.54 -7.84 -12.01
N GLU A 92 6.99 -9.02 -12.41
CA GLU A 92 7.65 -9.22 -13.70
C GLU A 92 6.70 -8.74 -14.81
N THR A 93 6.92 -7.54 -15.35
CA THR A 93 6.33 -7.18 -16.64
C THR A 93 7.33 -7.59 -17.73
N ARG A 94 7.31 -8.88 -18.11
CA ARG A 94 7.66 -9.27 -19.48
C ARG A 94 6.38 -9.29 -20.30
N GLU A 95 5.85 -8.13 -20.68
CA GLU A 95 4.96 -8.04 -21.85
C GLU A 95 5.50 -6.95 -22.77
N GLY A 96 6.42 -7.39 -23.63
CA GLY A 96 7.08 -6.59 -24.64
C GLY A 96 7.76 -7.46 -25.70
N SER A 97 7.12 -8.56 -26.11
CA SER A 97 7.39 -9.29 -27.36
C SER A 97 6.26 -10.33 -27.50
N GLN A 98 5.39 -10.35 -28.51
CA GLN A 98 5.43 -9.81 -29.86
C GLN A 98 4.05 -10.05 -30.53
N LEU A 99 3.80 -9.34 -31.64
CA LEU A 99 2.84 -9.61 -32.72
C LEU A 99 1.48 -8.89 -32.67
N GLN A 100 1.42 -7.74 -33.34
CA GLN A 100 0.90 -7.74 -34.72
C GLN A 100 1.71 -6.80 -35.60
#